data_AF-A0A2K9A6X4-F1
#
_entry.id   AF-A0A2K9A6X4-F1
#
_cell.length_a   1.000
_cell.length_b   1.000
_cell.length_c   1.000
_cell.angle_alpha   90.00
_cell.angle_beta   90.00
_cell.angle_gamma   90.00
#
_symmetry.space_group_name_H-M   'P 1'
#
loop_
_entity.id
_entity.type
_entity.pdbx_description
1 polymer ?
#
loop_
_entity_poly.entity_id
_entity_poly.type
_entity_poly.pdbx_seq_one_letter_code
_entity_poly.pdbx_strand_id
1 'polypeptide(L)' 'MKRSYLKMRRKALHKTLEDIAYDIGVSYNYLLNIENGHQGDKASFILMVKIAKAYQMDIGEFYHQECLYQKEKGVLKDYD' A
#
# COMPACT_ATOMS: atom_id res chain seq x y z
N MET A 1 10.10 3.64 -7.48
CA MET A 1 10.41 2.81 -6.30
C MET A 1 9.16 2.02 -5.91
N LYS A 2 9.29 0.72 -5.64
CA LYS A 2 8.15 -0.18 -5.35
C LYS A 2 7.78 -0.11 -3.86
N ARG A 3 6.49 -0.31 -3.53
CA ARG A 3 6.01 -0.52 -2.15
C ARG A 3 6.29 -1.97 -1.74
N SER A 4 7.56 -2.28 -1.49
CA SER A 4 8.01 -3.64 -1.13
C SER A 4 7.28 -4.18 0.10
N TYR A 5 6.96 -3.32 1.07
CA TYR A 5 6.22 -3.69 2.29
C TYR A 5 4.85 -4.34 1.98
N LEU A 6 4.09 -3.80 1.02
CA LEU A 6 2.82 -4.39 0.57
C LEU A 6 3.05 -5.78 0.00
N LYS A 7 3.97 -5.90 -0.97
CA LYS A 7 4.26 -7.18 -1.63
C LYS A 7 4.70 -8.25 -0.63
N MET A 8 5.54 -7.91 0.34
CA MET A 8 5.97 -8.84 1.39
C MET A 8 4.79 -9.25 2.27
N ARG A 9 3.97 -8.29 2.72
CA ARG A 9 2.81 -8.56 3.56
C ARG A 9 1.79 -9.45 2.85
N ARG A 10 1.45 -9.15 1.59
CA ARG A 10 0.55 -9.98 0.79
C ARG A 10 1.05 -11.41 0.63
N LYS A 11 2.36 -11.59 0.36
CA LYS A 11 2.97 -12.92 0.29
C LYS A 11 2.90 -13.68 1.62
N ALA A 12 3.11 -13.00 2.75
CA ALA A 12 2.96 -13.60 4.07
C ALA A 12 1.51 -14.01 4.38
N LEU A 13 0.53 -13.33 3.77
CA LEU A 13 -0.88 -13.70 3.83
C LEU A 13 -1.27 -14.80 2.83
N HIS A 14 -0.34 -15.31 2.02
CA HIS A 14 -0.60 -16.26 0.94
C HIS A 14 -1.67 -15.79 -0.07
N LYS A 15 -1.78 -14.47 -0.27
CA LYS A 15 -2.75 -13.88 -1.21
C LYS A 15 -2.13 -13.48 -2.54
N THR A 16 -2.89 -13.62 -3.61
CA THR A 16 -2.60 -13.07 -4.93
C THR A 16 -2.94 -11.58 -5.00
N LEU A 17 -2.53 -10.90 -6.07
CA LEU A 17 -2.95 -9.52 -6.30
C LEU A 17 -4.45 -9.45 -6.60
N GLU A 18 -4.99 -10.46 -7.28
CA GLU A 18 -6.40 -10.62 -7.59
C GLU A 18 -7.24 -10.70 -6.31
N ASP A 19 -6.81 -11.50 -5.33
CA ASP A 19 -7.51 -11.64 -4.04
C ASP A 19 -7.63 -10.28 -3.32
N ILE A 20 -6.51 -9.55 -3.22
CA ILE A 20 -6.48 -8.26 -2.55
C ILE A 20 -7.28 -7.21 -3.32
N ALA A 21 -7.17 -7.20 -4.66
CA ALA A 21 -7.88 -6.25 -5.51
C ALA A 21 -9.40 -6.44 -5.37
N TYR A 22 -9.85 -7.70 -5.32
CA TYR A 22 -11.22 -8.06 -5.02
C TYR A 22 -11.66 -7.56 -3.64
N ASP A 23 -10.87 -7.82 -2.59
CA ASP A 23 -11.18 -7.42 -1.21
C ASP A 23 -11.38 -5.90 -1.06
N ILE A 24 -10.59 -5.08 -1.76
CA ILE A 24 -10.67 -3.61 -1.66
C ILE A 24 -11.62 -2.99 -2.70
N GLY A 25 -12.09 -3.78 -3.67
CA GLY A 25 -12.99 -3.35 -4.73
C GLY A 25 -12.32 -2.46 -5.78
N VAL A 26 -11.13 -2.84 -6.25
CA VAL A 26 -10.40 -2.17 -7.34
C VAL A 26 -9.98 -3.17 -8.41
N SER A 27 -9.53 -2.68 -9.57
CA SER A 27 -8.99 -3.57 -10.60
C SER A 27 -7.62 -4.13 -10.21
N TYR A 28 -7.30 -5.33 -10.68
CA TYR A 28 -5.96 -5.94 -10.54
C TYR A 28 -4.85 -4.98 -10.96
N ASN A 29 -4.99 -4.36 -12.15
CA ASN A 29 -4.00 -3.43 -12.69
C ASN A 29 -3.78 -2.20 -11.79
N TYR A 30 -4.85 -1.70 -11.16
CA TYR A 30 -4.74 -0.59 -10.22
C TYR A 30 -3.93 -0.98 -8.99
N LEU A 31 -4.21 -2.14 -8.39
CA LEU A 31 -3.42 -2.64 -7.27
C LEU A 31 -1.97 -2.96 -7.65
N LEU A 32 -1.75 -3.55 -8.82
CA LEU A 32 -0.42 -3.81 -9.37
C LEU A 32 0.39 -2.51 -9.47
N ASN A 33 -0.23 -1.42 -9.94
CA ASN A 33 0.42 -0.11 -10.03
C ASN A 33 0.67 0.50 -8.66
N ILE A 34 -0.19 0.27 -7.66
CA ILE A 34 0.06 0.68 -6.27
C ILE A 34 1.29 -0.04 -5.70
N GLU A 35 1.35 -1.37 -5.79
CA GLU A 35 2.50 -2.16 -5.30
C GLU A 35 3.80 -1.77 -6.01
N ASN A 36 3.74 -1.49 -7.32
CA ASN A 36 4.92 -1.06 -8.08
C ASN A 36 5.29 0.42 -7.87
N GLY A 37 4.48 1.19 -7.13
CA GLY A 37 4.72 2.60 -6.83
C GLY A 37 4.45 3.55 -8.00
N HIS A 38 3.68 3.10 -9.00
CA HIS A 38 3.22 3.91 -10.13
C HIS A 38 1.92 4.66 -9.81
N GLN A 39 1.17 4.22 -8.82
CA GLN A 39 -0.04 4.86 -8.29
C GLN A 39 -0.08 4.79 -6.76
N GLY A 40 -1.06 5.44 -6.13
CA GLY A 40 -1.31 5.33 -4.69
C GLY A 40 -0.87 6.52 -3.83
N ASP A 41 0.03 7.39 -4.32
CA ASP A 41 0.54 8.53 -3.53
C ASP A 41 -0.55 9.55 -3.16
N LYS A 42 -1.59 9.64 -4.00
CA LYS A 42 -2.77 10.49 -3.80
C LYS A 42 -4.04 9.67 -3.61
N ALA A 43 -3.90 8.42 -3.14
CA ALA A 43 -5.05 7.59 -2.80
C ALA A 43 -5.91 8.29 -1.75
N SER A 44 -7.23 8.15 -1.85
CA SER A 44 -8.12 8.67 -0.83
C SER A 44 -7.88 7.94 0.50
N PHE A 45 -8.15 8.62 1.62
CA PHE A 45 -8.07 8.01 2.94
C PHE A 45 -8.90 6.72 3.04
N ILE A 46 -10.10 6.70 2.44
CA ILE A 46 -10.96 5.52 2.39
C ILE A 46 -10.26 4.34 1.70
N LEU A 47 -9.58 4.58 0.58
CA LEU A 47 -8.82 3.54 -0.12
C LEU A 47 -7.62 3.08 0.74
N MET A 48 -6.91 3.98 1.40
CA MET A 48 -5.81 3.62 2.31
C MET A 48 -6.30 2.72 3.45
N VAL A 49 -7.45 3.04 4.07
CA VAL A 49 -8.06 2.21 5.12
C VAL A 49 -8.44 0.83 4.58
N LYS A 50 -9.00 0.74 3.37
CA LYS A 50 -9.31 -0.55 2.73
C LYS A 50 -8.06 -1.39 2.49
N ILE A 51 -6.98 -0.76 2.01
CA ILE A 51 -5.69 -1.41 1.80
C ILE A 51 -5.16 -1.93 3.15
N ALA A 52 -5.07 -1.08 4.19
CA ALA A 52 -4.61 -1.51 5.51
C ALA A 52 -5.38 -2.76 6.00
N LYS A 53 -6.72 -2.74 5.92
CA LYS A 53 -7.56 -3.89 6.28
C LYS A 53 -7.29 -5.14 5.45
N ALA A 54 -7.23 -5.03 4.13
CA ALA A 54 -7.00 -6.18 3.25
C ALA A 54 -5.63 -6.84 3.46
N TYR A 55 -4.63 -6.03 3.81
CA TYR A 55 -3.27 -6.47 4.17
C TYR A 55 -3.15 -6.82 5.66
N GLN A 56 -4.25 -6.84 6.42
CA GLN A 56 -4.30 -7.13 7.85
C GLN A 56 -3.31 -6.30 8.67
N MET A 57 -3.15 -5.03 8.31
CA MET A 57 -2.35 -4.05 9.04
C MET A 57 -3.29 -3.15 9.81
N ASP A 58 -2.93 -2.79 11.03
CA ASP A 58 -3.60 -1.66 11.67
C ASP A 58 -3.24 -0.37 10.92
N ILE A 59 -4.06 0.67 11.08
CA ILE A 59 -3.90 1.90 10.31
C ILE A 59 -2.61 2.66 10.68
N GLY A 60 -2.13 2.52 11.92
CA GLY A 60 -0.88 3.13 12.38
C GLY A 60 0.34 2.44 11.78
N GLU A 61 0.35 1.11 11.75
CA GLU A 61 1.38 0.32 11.07
C GLU A 61 1.44 0.67 9.57
N PHE A 62 0.27 0.70 8.90
CA PHE A 62 0.19 1.07 7.49
C PHE A 62 0.72 2.49 7.24
N TYR A 63 0.31 3.45 8.07
CA TYR A 63 0.78 4.83 7.98
C TYR A 63 2.30 4.93 8.15
N HIS A 64 2.86 4.24 9.14
CA HIS A 64 4.29 4.23 9.38
C HIS A 64 5.07 3.69 8.17
N GLN A 65 4.63 2.56 7.59
CA GLN A 65 5.25 1.99 6.40
C GLN A 65 5.15 2.91 5.17
N GLU A 66 4.01 3.57 4.98
CA GLU A 66 3.85 4.54 3.89
C GLU A 66 4.73 5.78 4.13
N CYS A 67 4.90 6.25 5.36
CA CYS A 67 5.85 7.32 5.67
C CYS A 67 7.29 6.94 5.32
N LEU A 68 7.74 5.73 5.69
CA LEU A 68 9.07 5.23 5.30
C LEU A 68 9.22 5.19 3.78
N TYR A 69 8.23 4.63 3.07
CA TYR A 69 8.21 4.60 1.61
C TYR A 69 8.29 6.01 1.00
N GLN A 70 7.53 6.97 1.50
CA GLN A 70 7.53 8.34 0.96
C GLN A 70 8.82 9.10 1.30
N LYS A 71 9.47 8.80 2.43
CA LYS A 71 10.81 9.33 2.77
C LYS A 71 11.88 8.78 1.83
N GLU A 72 11.91 7.47 1.61
CA GLU A 72 12.81 6.83 0.63
C GLU A 72 12.60 7.37 -0.80
N LYS A 73 11.37 7.79 -1.12
CA LYS A 73 11.02 8.40 -2.42
C LYS A 73 11.48 9.86 -2.53
N GLY A 74 11.88 10.48 -1.43
CA GLY A 74 12.20 11.91 -1.35
C GLY A 74 10.98 12.83 -1.36
N VAL A 75 9.77 12.30 -1.14
CA VAL A 75 8.52 13.08 -1.13
C VAL A 75 8.27 13.66 0.26
N LEU A 76 8.38 12.83 1.29
CA LEU A 76 8.29 13.28 2.68
C LEU A 76 9.68 13.71 3.14
N LYS A 77 9.81 14.95 3.61
CA LYS A 77 11.01 15.42 4.30
C LYS A 77 10.78 15.27 5.81
N ASP A 78 11.84 15.02 6.55
CA ASP A 78 11.79 15.22 7.99
C ASP A 78 11.45 16.69 8.24
N TYR A 79 10.43 16.92 9.08
CA TYR A 79 10.19 18.25 9.61
C TYR A 79 11.19 18.42 10.75
N ASP A 80 12.08 19.41 10.62
CA ASP A 80 12.97 19.87 11.70
C ASP A 80 12.17 20.35 12.93
#